data_AF-A0A8X7YEC7-F1
#
_entry.id   AF-A0A8X7YEC7-F1
#
_cell.length_a   1.000
_cell.length_b   1.000
_cell.length_c   1.000
_cell.angle_alpha   90.00
_cell.angle_beta   90.00
_cell.angle_gamma   90.00
#
_symmetry.space_group_name_H-M   'P 1'
#
loop_
_entity.id
_entity.type
_entity.pdbx_description
1 polymer ?
#
loop_
_entity_poly.entity_id
_entity_poly.type
_entity_poly.pdbx_seq_one_letter_code
_entity_poly.pdbx_strand_id
1 'polypeptide(L)'
;MDSKNQIMIFAAIVLYLFLHFPSQTEAGVELASKVCKYSQNYESCVQTLTSHPQTLGAPNEKAIAEKALEIARKESVGTSVFFTGLAKANPTYKTALEQCATHFKEAVQFLNLLGLEGGTASLDVHYGLDEVNQCQDALSSGHVQIDSATSIIQKWKTVYDAAGAAVATLEN
;
A
#
# COMPACT_ATOMS: atom_id res chain seq x y z
N MET A 1 -41.26 2.26 37.66
CA MET A 1 -41.05 2.56 36.23
C MET A 1 -41.13 1.24 35.49
N ASP A 2 -42.07 1.10 34.55
CA ASP A 2 -42.45 -0.19 33.96
C ASP A 2 -41.29 -0.79 33.13
N SER A 3 -41.06 -2.11 33.23
CA SER A 3 -39.92 -2.79 32.58
C SER A 3 -39.91 -2.58 31.07
N LYS A 4 -41.10 -2.47 30.45
CA LYS A 4 -41.28 -2.16 29.02
C LYS A 4 -40.75 -0.77 28.64
N ASN A 5 -40.93 0.24 29.49
CA ASN A 5 -40.44 1.60 29.22
C ASN A 5 -38.92 1.66 29.28
N GLN A 6 -38.28 0.90 30.17
CA GLN A 6 -36.83 0.82 30.21
C GLN A 6 -36.27 0.17 28.94
N ILE A 7 -36.87 -0.94 28.48
CA ILE A 7 -36.45 -1.62 27.23
C ILE A 7 -36.57 -0.67 26.02
N MET A 8 -37.67 0.09 25.94
CA MET A 8 -37.88 1.07 24.86
C MET A 8 -36.84 2.19 24.85
N ILE A 9 -36.48 2.72 26.03
CA ILE A 9 -35.44 3.75 26.17
C ILE A 9 -34.07 3.19 25.78
N PHE A 10 -33.71 1.99 26.25
CA PHE A 10 -32.47 1.33 25.86
C PHE A 10 -32.40 1.05 24.35
N ALA A 11 -33.48 0.57 23.74
CA ALA A 11 -33.55 0.34 22.31
C ALA A 11 -33.38 1.64 21.50
N ALA A 12 -34.02 2.73 21.92
CA ALA A 12 -33.88 4.04 21.28
C ALA A 12 -32.45 4.59 21.37
N ILE A 13 -31.78 4.42 22.52
CA ILE A 13 -30.38 4.82 22.69
C ILE A 13 -29.48 3.99 21.78
N VAL A 14 -29.63 2.67 21.77
CA VAL A 14 -28.83 1.78 20.91
C VAL A 14 -29.03 2.11 19.44
N LEU A 15 -30.27 2.34 18.99
CA LEU A 15 -30.56 2.73 17.62
C LEU A 15 -29.95 4.09 17.27
N TYR A 16 -30.03 5.05 18.19
CA TYR A 16 -29.42 6.38 18.03
C TYR A 16 -27.91 6.28 17.88
N LEU A 17 -27.24 5.45 18.69
CA LEU A 17 -25.80 5.20 18.59
C LEU A 17 -25.44 4.53 17.25
N PHE A 18 -26.18 3.52 16.81
CA PHE A 18 -25.92 2.88 15.51
C PHE A 18 -26.10 3.82 14.30
N LEU A 19 -26.97 4.83 14.41
CA LEU A 19 -27.23 5.78 13.32
C LEU A 19 -26.28 6.99 13.30
N HIS A 20 -25.66 7.35 14.43
CA HIS A 20 -24.84 8.56 14.54
C HIS A 20 -23.34 8.29 14.62
N PHE A 21 -22.93 7.06 14.95
CA PHE A 21 -21.52 6.69 14.95
C PHE A 21 -21.17 6.02 13.62
N PRO A 22 -20.20 6.54 12.87
CA PRO A 22 -19.78 5.91 11.63
C PRO A 22 -19.34 4.48 11.92
N SER A 23 -19.69 3.58 11.01
CA SER A 23 -19.18 2.22 11.06
C SER A 23 -17.65 2.24 10.98
N GLN A 24 -16.98 1.19 11.49
CA GLN A 24 -15.52 1.07 11.34
C GLN A 24 -15.07 1.16 9.88
N THR A 25 -15.89 0.65 8.96
CA THR A 25 -15.65 0.74 7.52
C THR A 25 -15.69 2.19 7.02
N GLU A 26 -16.70 2.97 7.38
CA GLU A 26 -16.81 4.38 6.98
C GLU A 26 -15.66 5.22 7.54
N ALA A 27 -15.33 5.03 8.83
CA ALA A 27 -14.20 5.71 9.46
C ALA A 27 -12.86 5.36 8.77
N GLY A 28 -12.67 4.08 8.41
CA GLY A 28 -11.49 3.62 7.68
C GLY A 28 -11.39 4.22 6.28
N VAL A 29 -12.51 4.33 5.55
CA VAL A 29 -12.54 4.97 4.22
C VAL A 29 -12.23 6.46 4.32
N GLU A 30 -12.77 7.15 5.32
CA GLU A 30 -12.47 8.56 5.56
C GLU A 30 -10.99 8.78 5.85
N LEU A 31 -10.40 7.92 6.69
CA LEU A 31 -8.99 8.00 7.04
C LEU A 31 -8.08 7.68 5.85
N ALA A 32 -8.41 6.65 5.05
CA ALA A 32 -7.72 6.35 3.78
C ALA A 32 -7.81 7.54 2.82
N SER A 33 -8.98 8.15 2.70
CA SER A 33 -9.21 9.35 1.88
C SER A 33 -8.39 10.55 2.34
N LYS A 34 -8.18 10.69 3.65
CA LYS A 34 -7.36 11.75 4.22
C LYS A 34 -5.89 11.58 3.84
N VAL A 35 -5.34 10.37 3.96
CA VAL A 35 -3.92 10.14 3.66
C VAL A 35 -3.60 10.19 2.17
N CYS A 36 -4.56 9.83 1.31
CA CYS A 36 -4.37 9.84 -0.14
C CYS A 36 -4.35 11.23 -0.77
N LYS A 37 -4.52 12.32 0.00
CA LYS A 37 -4.45 13.69 -0.54
C LYS A 37 -3.09 14.03 -1.16
N TYR A 38 -2.04 13.34 -0.73
CA TYR A 38 -0.68 13.54 -1.22
C TYR A 38 -0.24 12.48 -2.25
N SER A 39 -1.15 11.60 -2.69
CA SER A 39 -0.81 10.59 -3.70
C SER A 39 -0.80 11.19 -5.11
N GLN A 40 -0.07 10.55 -6.02
CA GLN A 40 -0.09 10.92 -7.43
C GLN A 40 -1.44 10.56 -8.06
N ASN A 41 -2.07 9.48 -7.61
CA ASN A 41 -3.40 9.09 -8.03
C ASN A 41 -4.30 8.87 -6.81
N TYR A 42 -5.17 9.85 -6.54
CA TYR A 42 -6.07 9.84 -5.38
C TYR A 42 -6.96 8.60 -5.35
N GLU A 43 -7.68 8.32 -6.45
CA GLU A 43 -8.64 7.21 -6.53
C GLU A 43 -7.94 5.86 -6.35
N SER A 44 -6.81 5.67 -7.02
CA SER A 44 -6.02 4.44 -6.93
C SER A 44 -5.43 4.23 -5.53
N CYS A 45 -4.98 5.31 -4.87
CA CYS A 45 -4.52 5.24 -3.48
C CYS A 45 -5.64 4.83 -2.54
N VAL A 46 -6.81 5.48 -2.62
CA VAL A 46 -7.96 5.15 -1.75
C VAL A 46 -8.39 3.70 -1.98
N GLN A 47 -8.52 3.28 -3.23
CA GLN A 47 -8.86 1.89 -3.57
C GLN A 47 -7.82 0.91 -3.01
N THR A 48 -6.53 1.22 -3.14
CA THR A 48 -5.44 0.40 -2.63
C THR A 48 -5.51 0.23 -1.11
N LEU A 49 -5.66 1.33 -0.37
CA LEU A 49 -5.72 1.27 1.09
C LEU A 49 -7.02 0.62 1.59
N THR A 50 -8.15 0.90 0.96
CA THR A 50 -9.44 0.33 1.39
C THR A 50 -9.60 -1.16 1.04
N SER A 51 -8.89 -1.65 0.02
CA SER A 51 -8.88 -3.07 -0.35
C SER A 51 -8.16 -3.98 0.67
N HIS A 52 -7.40 -3.40 1.59
CA HIS A 52 -6.65 -4.12 2.61
C HIS A 52 -7.33 -3.98 3.99
N PRO A 53 -7.80 -5.07 4.62
CA PRO A 53 -8.48 -4.99 5.91
C PRO A 53 -7.62 -4.34 7.01
N GLN A 54 -6.30 -4.55 7.00
CA GLN A 54 -5.41 -3.97 8.03
C GLN A 54 -5.29 -2.44 7.98
N THR A 55 -5.43 -1.82 6.81
CA THR A 55 -5.44 -0.36 6.64
C THR A 55 -6.84 0.20 6.86
N LEU A 56 -7.89 -0.53 6.44
CA LEU A 56 -9.27 -0.14 6.70
C LEU A 56 -9.63 -0.14 8.19
N GLY A 57 -9.08 -1.07 8.96
CA GLY A 57 -9.25 -1.16 10.42
C GLY A 57 -8.26 -0.32 11.23
N ALA A 58 -7.41 0.49 10.58
CA ALA A 58 -6.39 1.27 11.28
C ALA A 58 -7.02 2.43 12.06
N PRO A 59 -6.62 2.67 13.32
CA PRO A 59 -7.27 3.66 14.18
C PRO A 59 -6.84 5.12 13.90
N ASN A 60 -5.78 5.35 13.14
CA ASN A 60 -5.23 6.68 12.86
C ASN A 60 -4.26 6.64 11.65
N GLU A 61 -3.85 7.83 11.18
CA GLU A 61 -3.00 8.00 10.01
C GLU A 61 -1.65 7.30 10.18
N LYS A 62 -1.08 7.32 11.40
CA LYS A 62 0.18 6.63 11.70
C LYS A 62 0.05 5.13 11.46
N ALA A 63 -1.01 4.51 11.97
CA ALA A 63 -1.28 3.09 11.77
C ALA A 63 -1.55 2.77 10.29
N ILE A 64 -2.21 3.66 9.53
CA ILE A 64 -2.32 3.48 8.06
C ILE A 64 -0.94 3.48 7.42
N ALA A 65 -0.06 4.43 7.74
CA ALA A 65 1.27 4.51 7.15
C ALA A 65 2.11 3.27 7.47
N GLU A 66 2.13 2.82 8.72
CA GLU A 66 2.81 1.57 9.13
C GLU A 66 2.30 0.38 8.32
N LYS A 67 0.97 0.23 8.18
CA LYS A 67 0.38 -0.86 7.40
C LYS A 67 0.60 -0.72 5.89
N ALA A 68 0.60 0.49 5.35
CA ALA A 68 0.89 0.72 3.94
C ALA A 68 2.35 0.38 3.62
N LEU A 69 3.30 0.72 4.48
CA LEU A 69 4.71 0.33 4.37
C LEU A 69 4.90 -1.19 4.45
N GLU A 70 4.21 -1.87 5.37
CA GLU A 70 4.20 -3.34 5.44
C GLU A 70 3.67 -3.97 4.14
N ILE A 71 2.58 -3.43 3.57
CA ILE A 71 2.01 -3.88 2.30
C ILE A 71 2.98 -3.65 1.15
N ALA A 72 3.57 -2.46 1.05
CA ALA A 72 4.57 -2.11 0.04
C ALA A 72 5.77 -3.07 0.09
N ARG A 73 6.31 -3.32 1.28
CA ARG A 73 7.41 -4.28 1.47
C ARG A 73 7.03 -5.68 1.02
N LYS A 74 5.82 -6.14 1.34
CA LYS A 74 5.30 -7.46 0.91
C LYS A 74 5.14 -7.51 -0.62
N GLU A 75 4.65 -6.44 -1.23
CA GLU A 75 4.51 -6.34 -2.69
C GLU A 75 5.87 -6.40 -3.38
N SER A 76 6.91 -5.76 -2.83
CA SER A 76 8.30 -5.86 -3.32
C SER A 76 8.84 -7.28 -3.25
N VAL A 77 8.62 -8.00 -2.14
CA VAL A 77 9.00 -9.42 -2.03
C VAL A 77 8.28 -10.24 -3.10
N GLY A 78 6.96 -10.07 -3.24
CA GLY A 78 6.17 -10.79 -4.24
C GLY A 78 6.65 -10.52 -5.67
N THR A 79 6.96 -9.26 -5.97
CA THR A 79 7.42 -8.85 -7.30
C THR A 79 8.82 -9.38 -7.61
N SER A 80 9.73 -9.37 -6.64
CA SER A 80 11.06 -10.00 -6.78
C SER A 80 10.96 -11.51 -7.08
N VAL A 81 10.10 -12.22 -6.35
CA VAL A 81 9.84 -13.65 -6.59
C VAL A 81 9.22 -13.88 -7.97
N PHE A 82 8.27 -13.03 -8.37
CA PHE A 82 7.66 -13.08 -9.70
C PHE A 82 8.72 -12.96 -10.80
N PHE A 83 9.58 -11.95 -10.75
CA PHE A 83 10.64 -11.75 -11.75
C PHE A 83 11.66 -12.90 -11.75
N THR A 84 11.99 -13.45 -10.58
CA THR A 84 12.81 -14.66 -10.48
C THR A 84 12.18 -15.85 -11.20
N GLY A 85 10.87 -16.04 -11.03
CA GLY A 85 10.12 -17.09 -11.75
C GLY A 85 10.05 -16.82 -13.25
N LEU A 86 9.80 -15.57 -13.64
CA LEU A 86 9.69 -15.15 -15.03
C LEU A 86 11.02 -15.34 -15.77
N ALA A 87 12.15 -15.07 -15.12
CA ALA A 87 13.49 -15.29 -15.66
C ALA A 87 13.76 -16.77 -15.96
N LYS A 88 13.27 -17.69 -15.13
CA LYS A 88 13.38 -19.14 -15.38
C LYS A 88 12.52 -19.58 -16.56
N ALA A 89 11.32 -19.01 -16.68
CA ALA A 89 10.39 -19.32 -17.77
C ALA A 89 10.81 -18.70 -19.11
N ASN A 90 11.61 -17.63 -19.10
CA ASN A 90 12.01 -16.90 -20.30
C ASN A 90 13.54 -16.74 -20.40
N PRO A 91 14.28 -17.81 -20.75
CA PRO A 91 15.75 -17.80 -20.78
C PRO A 91 16.35 -16.71 -21.69
N THR A 92 15.66 -16.34 -22.77
CA THR A 92 16.07 -15.26 -23.69
C THR A 92 16.24 -13.91 -22.98
N TYR A 93 15.38 -13.62 -22.01
CA TYR A 93 15.36 -12.34 -21.28
C TYR A 93 15.92 -12.46 -19.87
N LYS A 94 16.57 -13.60 -19.57
CA LYS A 94 16.96 -13.98 -18.21
C LYS A 94 17.70 -12.85 -17.47
N THR A 95 18.71 -12.25 -18.10
CA THR A 95 19.52 -11.19 -17.48
C THR A 95 18.69 -9.99 -17.04
N ALA A 96 17.84 -9.44 -17.92
CA ALA A 96 17.00 -8.29 -17.61
C ALA A 96 15.96 -8.62 -16.52
N LEU A 97 15.39 -9.82 -16.56
CA LEU A 97 14.42 -10.27 -15.57
C LEU A 97 15.07 -10.53 -14.19
N GLU A 98 16.29 -11.07 -14.15
CA GLU A 98 17.07 -11.23 -12.91
C GLU A 98 17.51 -9.89 -12.31
N GLN A 99 17.83 -8.90 -13.16
CA GLN A 99 18.08 -7.52 -12.72
C GLN A 99 16.84 -6.93 -12.05
N CYS A 100 15.66 -7.03 -12.67
CA CYS A 100 14.41 -6.63 -12.04
C CYS A 100 14.18 -7.33 -10.68
N ALA A 101 14.38 -8.65 -10.62
CA ALA A 101 14.26 -9.37 -9.36
C ALA A 101 15.18 -8.82 -8.26
N THR A 102 16.39 -8.40 -8.64
CA THR A 102 17.39 -7.80 -7.73
C THR A 102 16.94 -6.42 -7.25
N HIS A 103 16.52 -5.53 -8.15
CA HIS A 103 16.02 -4.19 -7.79
C HIS A 103 14.83 -4.25 -6.83
N PHE A 104 13.87 -5.15 -7.06
CA PHE A 104 12.76 -5.33 -6.11
C PHE A 104 13.20 -5.90 -4.77
N LYS A 105 14.31 -6.65 -4.71
CA LYS A 105 14.91 -7.11 -3.45
C LYS A 105 15.63 -5.97 -2.73
N GLU A 106 16.29 -5.07 -3.46
CA GLU A 106 16.92 -3.86 -2.93
C GLU A 106 15.87 -2.90 -2.36
N ALA A 107 14.73 -2.73 -3.05
CA ALA A 107 13.59 -1.98 -2.52
C ALA A 107 13.08 -2.51 -1.16
N VAL A 108 13.16 -3.83 -0.92
CA VAL A 108 12.83 -4.43 0.40
C VAL A 108 13.87 -4.07 1.47
N GLN A 109 15.14 -3.94 1.08
CA GLN A 109 16.24 -3.60 1.98
C GLN A 109 16.20 -2.13 2.38
N PHE A 110 15.91 -1.23 1.42
CA PHE A 110 15.78 0.20 1.70
C PHE A 110 14.51 0.54 2.48
N LEU A 111 13.41 -0.18 2.26
CA LEU A 111 12.16 0.08 2.96
C LEU A 111 12.21 -0.38 4.43
N ASN A 112 12.81 0.45 5.28
CA ASN A 112 12.88 0.25 6.72
C ASN A 112 11.51 0.51 7.36
N LEU A 113 10.92 -0.52 7.97
CA LEU A 113 9.62 -0.39 8.65
C LEU A 113 9.69 0.49 9.91
N LEU A 114 10.90 0.75 10.43
CA LEU A 114 11.13 1.72 11.51
C LEU A 114 11.39 3.15 10.96
N GLY A 115 11.35 3.34 9.64
CA GLY A 115 11.63 4.63 9.00
C GLY A 115 10.68 5.74 9.46
N LEU A 116 9.45 5.41 9.87
CA LEU A 116 8.51 6.38 10.45
C LEU A 116 9.00 6.96 11.78
N GLU A 117 9.60 6.14 12.64
CA GLU A 117 10.17 6.61 13.91
C GLU A 117 11.49 7.36 13.69
N GLY A 118 12.24 6.97 12.66
CA GLY A 118 13.49 7.61 12.25
C GLY A 118 13.34 8.87 11.40
N GLY A 119 12.13 9.20 10.93
CA GLY A 119 11.89 10.30 9.99
C GLY A 119 12.51 10.09 8.61
N THR A 120 12.74 8.83 8.21
CA THR A 120 13.34 8.45 6.92
C THR A 120 12.36 7.75 5.98
N ALA A 121 11.11 7.52 6.41
CA ALA A 121 10.17 6.70 5.66
C ALA A 121 9.89 7.24 4.25
N SER A 122 9.81 8.56 4.07
CA SER A 122 9.59 9.14 2.73
C SER A 122 10.78 8.90 1.81
N LEU A 123 12.00 9.05 2.34
CA LEU A 123 13.24 8.75 1.65
C LEU A 123 13.33 7.27 1.28
N ASP A 124 12.99 6.38 2.20
CA ASP A 124 13.00 4.92 1.99
C ASP A 124 12.02 4.50 0.88
N VAL A 125 10.83 5.12 0.83
CA VAL A 125 9.87 4.94 -0.27
C VAL A 125 10.43 5.45 -1.60
N HIS A 126 11.09 6.62 -1.61
CA HIS A 126 11.71 7.17 -2.82
C HIS A 126 12.83 6.29 -3.36
N TYR A 127 13.69 5.74 -2.51
CA TYR A 127 14.70 4.77 -2.96
C TYR A 127 14.05 3.54 -3.61
N GLY A 128 12.94 3.03 -3.05
CA GLY A 128 12.20 1.97 -3.72
C GLY A 128 11.68 2.38 -5.11
N LEU A 129 11.18 3.61 -5.26
CA LEU A 129 10.71 4.13 -6.55
C LEU A 129 11.85 4.27 -7.57
N ASP A 130 13.06 4.55 -7.13
CA ASP A 130 14.24 4.54 -8.00
C ASP A 130 14.58 3.12 -8.49
N GLU A 131 14.50 2.11 -7.61
CA GLU A 131 14.74 0.71 -7.97
C GLU A 131 13.77 0.19 -9.04
N VAL A 132 12.48 0.56 -8.98
CA VAL A 132 11.55 0.16 -10.04
C VAL A 132 11.88 0.82 -11.38
N ASN A 133 12.42 2.04 -11.39
CA ASN A 133 12.88 2.69 -12.61
C ASN A 133 14.09 1.95 -13.20
N GLN A 134 15.04 1.51 -12.37
CA GLN A 134 16.18 0.69 -12.81
C GLN A 134 15.71 -0.64 -13.45
N CYS A 135 14.71 -1.30 -12.85
CA CYS A 135 14.09 -2.47 -13.48
C CYS A 135 13.48 -2.14 -14.85
N GLN A 136 12.73 -1.04 -14.97
CA GLN A 136 12.13 -0.65 -16.25
C GLN A 136 13.20 -0.34 -17.32
N ASP A 137 14.30 0.29 -16.95
CA ASP A 137 15.44 0.54 -17.84
C ASP A 137 16.11 -0.76 -18.29
N ALA A 138 16.24 -1.74 -17.39
CA ALA A 138 16.74 -3.07 -17.73
C ALA A 138 15.81 -3.81 -18.71
N LEU A 139 14.49 -3.77 -18.49
CA LEU A 139 13.51 -4.37 -19.40
C LEU A 139 13.53 -3.69 -20.77
N SER A 140 13.60 -2.36 -20.80
CA SER A 140 13.66 -1.57 -22.04
C SER A 140 14.93 -1.88 -22.83
N SER A 141 16.08 -1.88 -22.17
CA SER A 141 17.39 -2.20 -22.77
C SER A 141 17.47 -3.65 -23.27
N GLY A 142 16.81 -4.58 -22.57
CA GLY A 142 16.67 -5.97 -22.98
C GLY A 142 15.58 -6.21 -24.02
N HIS A 143 14.89 -5.17 -24.48
CA HIS A 143 13.71 -5.24 -25.37
C HIS A 143 12.66 -6.26 -24.90
N VAL A 144 12.45 -6.35 -23.59
CA VAL A 144 11.53 -7.29 -22.97
C VAL A 144 10.10 -6.77 -23.12
N GLN A 145 9.29 -7.47 -23.89
CA GLN A 145 7.85 -7.19 -24.05
C GLN A 145 7.04 -8.35 -23.50
N ILE A 146 6.80 -8.31 -22.19
CA ILE A 146 5.99 -9.31 -21.48
C ILE A 146 4.93 -8.56 -20.67
N ASP A 147 3.66 -8.69 -21.06
CA ASP A 147 2.55 -7.95 -20.44
C ASP A 147 2.46 -8.17 -18.93
N SER A 148 2.73 -9.39 -18.47
CA SER A 148 2.71 -9.70 -17.04
C SER A 148 3.82 -8.99 -16.26
N ALA A 149 4.96 -8.69 -16.88
CA ALA A 149 6.02 -7.88 -16.26
C ALA A 149 5.57 -6.41 -16.10
N THR A 150 4.95 -5.85 -17.14
CA THR A 150 4.37 -4.50 -17.08
C THR A 150 3.27 -4.41 -16.02
N SER A 151 2.37 -5.40 -15.98
CA SER A 151 1.25 -5.42 -15.03
C SER A 151 1.71 -5.50 -13.58
N ILE A 152 2.69 -6.36 -13.27
CA ILE A 152 3.19 -6.47 -11.88
C ILE A 152 3.92 -5.20 -11.45
N ILE A 153 4.69 -4.56 -12.34
CA ILE A 153 5.34 -3.27 -12.06
C ILE A 153 4.31 -2.20 -11.77
N GLN A 154 3.24 -2.12 -12.57
CA GLN A 154 2.20 -1.12 -12.36
C GLN A 154 1.48 -1.32 -11.03
N LYS A 155 1.14 -2.57 -10.68
CA LYS A 155 0.56 -2.91 -9.38
C LYS A 155 1.49 -2.48 -8.23
N TRP A 156 2.77 -2.79 -8.35
CA TRP A 156 3.78 -2.40 -7.38
C TRP A 156 3.85 -0.86 -7.20
N LYS A 157 3.88 -0.11 -8.31
CA LYS A 157 3.91 1.37 -8.28
C LYS A 157 2.68 1.96 -7.60
N THR A 158 1.50 1.41 -7.87
CA THR A 158 0.25 1.82 -7.20
C THR A 158 0.32 1.62 -5.69
N VAL A 159 0.88 0.49 -5.23
CA VAL A 159 1.05 0.23 -3.80
C VAL A 159 2.07 1.19 -3.17
N TYR A 160 3.19 1.45 -3.86
CA TYR A 160 4.21 2.38 -3.36
C TYR A 160 3.74 3.84 -3.35
N ASP A 161 2.93 4.28 -4.31
CA ASP A 161 2.30 5.60 -4.30
C ASP A 161 1.39 5.77 -3.07
N ALA A 162 0.58 4.75 -2.76
CA ALA A 162 -0.28 4.77 -1.57
C ALA A 162 0.53 4.81 -0.26
N ALA A 163 1.63 4.04 -0.18
CA ALA A 163 2.53 4.07 0.97
C ALA A 163 3.22 5.43 1.12
N GLY A 164 3.72 5.99 0.01
CA GLY A 164 4.34 7.32 -0.02
C GLY A 164 3.38 8.41 0.43
N ALA A 165 2.12 8.38 -0.03
CA ALA A 165 1.10 9.33 0.39
C ALA A 165 0.78 9.24 1.89
N ALA A 166 0.69 8.00 2.41
CA ALA A 166 0.45 7.77 3.84
C ALA A 166 1.58 8.29 4.72
N VAL A 167 2.83 8.09 4.31
CA VAL A 167 3.99 8.64 5.00
C VAL A 167 4.02 10.17 4.90
N ALA A 168 3.82 10.72 3.69
CA ALA A 168 3.83 12.17 3.47
C ALA A 168 2.78 12.90 4.32
N THR A 169 1.64 12.26 4.61
CA THR A 169 0.61 12.84 5.50
C THR A 169 1.10 13.07 6.93
N LEU A 170 2.11 12.32 7.39
CA LEU A 170 2.66 12.44 8.74
C LEU A 170 3.84 13.41 8.81
N GLU A 171 4.50 13.64 7.68
CA GLU A 171 5.72 14.45 7.58
C GLU A 171 5.44 15.89 7.07
N ASN A 172 4.21 16.20 6.67
CA ASN A 172 3.73 17.54 6.28
C ASN A 172 2.78 18.13 7.33
#